data_AF-A0A815JQ88-F1
#
_entry.id   AF-A0A815JQ88-F1
#
_cell.length_a   1.000
_cell.length_b   1.000
_cell.length_c   1.000
_cell.angle_alpha   90.00
_cell.angle_beta   90.00
_cell.angle_gamma   90.00
#
_symmetry.space_group_name_H-M   'P 1'
#
loop_
_entity.id
_entity.type
_entity.pdbx_description
1 polymer ?
#
loop_
_entity_poly.entity_id
_entity_poly.type
_entity_poly.pdbx_seq_one_letter_code
_entity_poly.pdbx_strand_id
1 'polypeptide(L)'
;MENNAVDIISGLSGTGVNSPTYVTPGITGSGYALKLIRNRNQYIKIPTFKSFAYTSFAVEMWIYPTTLYNGDYSGLFTQYDTSSTDHSLQMMIQGSQLTLNFGSDGVIGATSLVTNTWYHAAFVYDYPSRTKTVYLNGYQDASVSFAGPYLGMSGSINIGIYIDQVSLTMATKSAGDILNDASLASWHSFDNGFTYDSGPNKLQGTAVDVTLAPGKVNQGLNFSLSSSYYQVSRRLS
;
A
#
# COMPACT_ATOMS: atom_id res chain seq x y z
N MET A 1 1.91 -0.36 -9.86
CA MET A 1 0.52 -0.04 -10.28
C MET A 1 0.39 0.01 -11.82
N GLU A 2 -0.81 0.19 -12.37
CA GLU A 2 -1.04 0.48 -13.81
C GLU A 2 -0.85 1.99 -14.12
N ASN A 3 -0.81 2.37 -15.40
CA ASN A 3 -0.71 3.79 -15.83
C ASN A 3 -2.05 4.52 -15.75
N ASN A 4 -2.81 4.31 -14.67
CA ASN A 4 -4.07 4.95 -14.38
C ASN A 4 -4.38 4.79 -12.88
N ALA A 5 -5.45 5.45 -12.41
CA ALA A 5 -5.97 5.32 -11.05
C ALA A 5 -7.27 4.49 -11.01
N VAL A 6 -7.47 3.60 -11.99
CA VAL A 6 -8.65 2.75 -12.06
C VAL A 6 -8.44 1.53 -11.16
N ASP A 7 -9.39 1.30 -10.27
CA ASP A 7 -9.48 0.08 -9.48
C ASP A 7 -10.57 -0.82 -10.06
N ILE A 8 -10.14 -1.88 -10.72
CA ILE A 8 -11.01 -2.88 -11.37
C ILE A 8 -11.57 -3.93 -10.39
N ILE A 9 -11.09 -3.95 -9.15
CA ILE A 9 -11.46 -4.97 -8.16
C ILE A 9 -12.53 -4.44 -7.22
N SER A 10 -12.27 -3.34 -6.50
CA SER A 10 -13.19 -2.85 -5.47
C SER A 10 -14.12 -1.72 -5.96
N GLY A 11 -13.87 -1.17 -7.15
CA GLY A 11 -14.61 -0.04 -7.70
C GLY A 11 -14.25 1.32 -7.07
N LEU A 12 -13.21 1.37 -6.21
CA LEU A 12 -12.67 2.62 -5.65
C LEU A 12 -11.72 3.32 -6.63
N SER A 13 -12.19 3.51 -7.86
CA SER A 13 -11.42 4.20 -8.89
C SER A 13 -11.23 5.69 -8.55
N GLY A 14 -10.01 6.16 -8.76
CA GLY A 14 -9.63 7.56 -8.58
C GLY A 14 -9.50 8.32 -9.90
N THR A 15 -9.47 9.65 -9.78
CA THR A 15 -9.16 10.57 -10.87
C THR A 15 -7.96 11.43 -10.47
N GLY A 16 -7.07 11.67 -11.43
CA GLY A 16 -5.90 12.51 -11.19
C GLY A 16 -6.26 13.99 -11.20
N VAL A 17 -5.86 14.72 -10.16
CA VAL A 17 -6.02 16.16 -10.05
C VAL A 17 -4.71 16.87 -10.39
N ASN A 18 -4.77 17.92 -11.22
CA ASN A 18 -3.62 18.69 -11.71
C ASN A 18 -2.59 17.86 -12.50
N SER A 19 -3.08 16.87 -13.26
CA SER A 19 -2.29 16.03 -14.16
C SER A 19 -1.12 15.28 -13.50
N PRO A 20 -1.41 14.34 -12.58
CA PRO A 20 -0.42 13.41 -12.04
C PRO A 20 0.35 12.67 -13.13
N THR A 21 1.59 12.31 -12.82
CA THR A 21 2.44 11.52 -13.74
C THR A 21 2.67 10.12 -13.20
N TYR A 22 2.64 9.14 -14.10
CA TYR A 22 3.03 7.76 -13.80
C TYR A 22 4.41 7.51 -14.43
N VAL A 23 5.34 6.98 -13.66
CA VAL A 23 6.74 6.76 -14.05
C VAL A 23 7.09 5.28 -13.97
N THR A 24 8.04 4.84 -14.78
CA THR A 24 8.49 3.44 -14.87
C THR A 24 10.02 3.37 -14.69
N PRO A 25 10.58 2.29 -14.10
CA PRO A 25 9.86 1.20 -13.44
C PRO A 25 9.23 1.62 -12.11
N GLY A 26 8.20 0.88 -11.68
CA GLY A 26 7.73 0.93 -10.30
C GLY A 26 8.72 0.25 -9.34
N ILE A 27 8.32 0.07 -8.08
CA ILE A 27 9.21 -0.46 -7.02
C ILE A 27 9.76 -1.87 -7.34
N THR A 28 9.02 -2.65 -8.14
CA THR A 28 9.38 -4.03 -8.47
C THR A 28 10.36 -4.15 -9.66
N GLY A 29 10.81 -3.03 -10.23
CA GLY A 29 11.58 -3.03 -11.48
C GLY A 29 10.69 -3.21 -12.73
N SER A 30 9.37 -3.20 -12.56
CA SER A 30 8.37 -3.29 -13.64
C SER A 30 7.13 -2.46 -13.33
N GLY A 31 6.25 -2.26 -14.30
CA GLY A 31 5.02 -1.46 -14.13
C GLY A 31 5.29 0.04 -13.93
N TYR A 32 4.33 0.71 -13.32
CA TYR A 32 4.38 2.15 -13.03
C TYR A 32 4.35 2.41 -11.53
N ALA A 33 4.85 3.57 -11.13
CA ALA A 33 4.60 4.21 -9.84
C ALA A 33 4.05 5.63 -10.08
N LEU A 34 3.25 6.14 -9.15
CA LEU A 34 2.65 7.46 -9.25
C LEU A 34 3.63 8.49 -8.68
N LYS A 35 4.00 9.49 -9.49
CA LYS A 35 4.85 10.61 -9.08
C LYS A 35 4.02 11.90 -9.07
N LEU A 36 3.84 12.46 -7.87
CA LEU A 36 3.13 13.72 -7.65
C LEU A 36 4.09 14.85 -7.28
N ILE A 37 3.83 16.04 -7.81
CA ILE A 37 4.63 17.24 -7.58
C ILE A 37 3.83 18.20 -6.68
N ARG A 38 4.36 18.45 -5.49
CA ARG A 38 3.70 19.27 -4.45
C ARG A 38 3.36 20.68 -4.92
N ASN A 39 4.28 21.40 -5.55
CA ASN A 39 4.04 22.78 -6.00
C ASN A 39 3.03 22.90 -7.16
N ARG A 40 2.56 21.76 -7.71
CA ARG A 40 1.47 21.68 -8.67
C ARG A 40 0.16 21.19 -8.04
N ASN A 41 0.13 21.01 -6.71
CA ASN A 41 -1.00 20.50 -5.93
C ASN A 41 -1.60 19.23 -6.54
N GLN A 42 -0.75 18.26 -6.88
CA GLN A 42 -1.17 17.01 -7.52
C GLN A 42 -1.56 15.96 -6.50
N TYR A 43 -2.65 15.25 -6.77
CA TYR A 43 -3.13 14.11 -5.98
C TYR A 43 -4.06 13.24 -6.83
N ILE A 44 -4.33 12.02 -6.37
CA ILE A 44 -5.44 11.20 -6.87
C ILE A 44 -6.62 11.42 -5.94
N LYS A 45 -7.80 11.72 -6.49
CA LYS A 45 -9.06 11.81 -5.76
C LYS A 45 -9.93 10.59 -6.07
N ILE A 46 -10.27 9.81 -5.05
CA ILE A 46 -11.29 8.78 -5.13
C ILE A 46 -12.60 9.40 -4.62
N PRO A 47 -13.56 9.71 -5.51
CA PRO A 47 -14.77 10.44 -5.13
C PRO A 47 -15.79 9.54 -4.43
N THR A 48 -15.72 8.23 -4.64
CA THR A 48 -16.59 7.26 -3.99
C THR A 48 -16.32 7.25 -2.50
N PHE A 49 -17.32 7.62 -1.70
CA PHE A 49 -17.21 7.57 -0.25
C PHE A 49 -17.05 6.11 0.21
N LYS A 50 -16.04 5.88 1.03
CA LYS A 50 -15.82 4.63 1.76
C LYS A 50 -15.85 4.94 3.24
N SER A 51 -16.79 4.34 3.97
CA SER A 51 -16.83 4.49 5.42
C SER A 51 -15.73 3.67 6.08
N PHE A 52 -14.99 4.32 6.97
CA PHE A 52 -14.05 3.70 7.92
C PHE A 52 -14.55 3.81 9.37
N ALA A 53 -15.74 4.38 9.58
CA ALA A 53 -16.26 4.60 10.92
C ALA A 53 -16.56 3.27 11.60
N TYR A 54 -16.16 3.16 12.87
CA TYR A 54 -16.40 1.99 13.72
C TYR A 54 -15.94 0.64 13.14
N THR A 55 -14.87 0.63 12.34
CA THR A 55 -14.34 -0.60 11.74
C THR A 55 -12.82 -0.63 11.77
N SER A 56 -12.26 -1.84 11.83
CA SER A 56 -10.82 -2.05 11.68
C SER A 56 -10.43 -1.92 10.21
N PHE A 57 -9.22 -1.42 9.97
CA PHE A 57 -8.66 -1.35 8.62
C PHE A 57 -7.14 -1.35 8.65
N ALA A 58 -6.54 -1.69 7.51
CA ALA A 58 -5.13 -1.53 7.23
C ALA A 58 -4.96 -0.87 5.86
N VAL A 59 -4.09 0.13 5.77
CA VAL A 59 -3.67 0.75 4.51
C VAL A 59 -2.16 0.65 4.41
N GLU A 60 -1.68 0.19 3.26
CA GLU A 60 -0.25 -0.04 3.02
C GLU A 60 0.14 0.56 1.67
N MET A 61 1.41 0.91 1.54
CA MET A 61 1.94 1.56 0.34
C MET A 61 3.46 1.58 0.35
N TRP A 62 4.05 1.55 -0.83
CA TRP A 62 5.45 1.93 -1.02
C TRP A 62 5.54 3.42 -1.28
N ILE A 63 6.39 4.13 -0.54
CA ILE A 63 6.57 5.59 -0.66
C ILE A 63 8.01 5.94 -1.03
N TYR A 64 8.17 7.01 -1.81
CA TYR A 64 9.48 7.55 -2.20
C TYR A 64 9.52 9.08 -1.95
N PRO A 65 9.67 9.53 -0.70
CA PRO A 65 9.72 10.96 -0.41
C PRO A 65 10.91 11.62 -1.13
N THR A 66 10.65 12.55 -2.03
CA THR A 66 11.70 13.33 -2.72
C THR A 66 12.03 14.63 -2.00
N THR A 67 11.18 15.03 -1.05
CA THR A 67 11.37 16.19 -0.19
C THR A 67 10.65 15.92 1.12
N LEU A 68 11.26 16.31 2.24
CA LEU A 68 10.68 16.25 3.58
C LEU A 68 10.58 17.69 4.10
N TYR A 69 9.43 18.05 4.67
CA TYR A 69 9.12 19.44 5.00
C TYR A 69 8.98 19.60 6.52
N ASN A 70 10.01 20.12 7.16
CA ASN A 70 9.97 20.40 8.59
C ASN A 70 8.82 21.37 8.92
N GLY A 71 7.97 20.98 9.88
CA GLY A 71 6.82 21.77 10.32
C GLY A 71 5.60 21.71 9.39
N ASP A 72 5.59 20.82 8.41
CA ASP A 72 4.52 20.68 7.42
C ASP A 72 4.16 19.20 7.19
N TYR A 73 3.06 18.96 6.48
CA TYR A 73 2.48 17.65 6.25
C TYR A 73 2.47 17.29 4.77
N SER A 74 2.82 16.03 4.47
CA SER A 74 2.59 15.42 3.17
C SER A 74 1.57 14.30 3.31
N GLY A 75 0.35 14.53 2.82
CA GLY A 75 -0.72 13.53 2.86
C GLY A 75 -0.41 12.34 1.96
N LEU A 76 -0.49 11.14 2.52
CA LEU A 76 -0.33 9.87 1.80
C LEU A 76 -1.68 9.30 1.41
N PHE A 77 -2.57 9.19 2.39
CA PHE A 77 -3.95 8.74 2.27
C PHE A 77 -4.79 9.53 3.26
N THR A 78 -5.75 10.31 2.78
CA THR A 78 -6.57 11.17 3.64
C THR A 78 -8.04 11.09 3.27
N GLN A 79 -8.93 11.10 4.27
CA GLN A 79 -10.35 11.34 4.10
C GLN A 79 -10.78 12.38 5.14
N TYR A 80 -11.27 13.53 4.67
CA TYR A 80 -11.66 14.66 5.51
C TYR A 80 -13.17 14.79 5.53
N ASP A 81 -13.77 14.71 6.72
CA ASP A 81 -15.18 15.03 6.96
C ASP A 81 -15.29 16.43 7.57
N THR A 82 -14.73 16.63 8.77
CA THR A 82 -14.69 17.93 9.46
C THR A 82 -13.40 18.11 10.27
N SER A 83 -13.17 19.32 10.78
CA SER A 83 -12.03 19.64 11.65
C SER A 83 -12.18 19.15 13.10
N SER A 84 -13.30 18.51 13.44
CA SER A 84 -13.50 17.93 14.77
C SER A 84 -12.56 16.75 14.99
N THR A 85 -12.17 16.53 16.25
CA THR A 85 -11.44 15.31 16.66
C THR A 85 -12.20 14.08 16.19
N ASP A 86 -11.46 13.09 15.69
CA ASP A 86 -11.93 11.82 15.17
C ASP A 86 -12.68 11.85 13.82
N HIS A 87 -12.84 13.02 13.18
CA HIS A 87 -13.56 13.17 11.90
C HIS A 87 -12.65 13.32 10.66
N SER A 88 -11.34 13.17 10.80
CA SER A 88 -10.42 13.31 9.66
C SER A 88 -9.37 12.21 9.64
N LEU A 89 -9.53 11.21 8.79
CA LEU A 89 -8.55 10.15 8.61
C LEU A 89 -7.35 10.70 7.84
N GLN A 90 -6.17 10.67 8.47
CA GLN A 90 -4.96 11.27 7.93
C GLN A 90 -3.78 10.32 8.15
N MET A 91 -3.29 9.74 7.05
CA MET A 91 -2.01 9.05 6.98
C MET A 91 -1.04 9.97 6.27
N MET A 92 0.02 10.41 6.94
CA MET A 92 0.86 11.50 6.47
C MET A 92 2.33 11.27 6.80
N ILE A 93 3.18 12.06 6.16
CA ILE A 93 4.52 12.37 6.66
C ILE A 93 4.45 13.75 7.33
N GLN A 94 4.75 13.83 8.62
CA GLN A 94 4.89 15.08 9.37
C GLN A 94 6.38 15.35 9.60
N GLY A 95 6.93 16.40 8.98
CA GLY A 95 8.38 16.58 8.96
C GLY A 95 9.07 15.44 8.21
N SER A 96 9.66 14.52 8.97
CA SER A 96 10.32 13.30 8.50
C SER A 96 9.68 12.01 9.02
N GLN A 97 8.61 12.07 9.82
CA GLN A 97 8.03 10.90 10.50
C GLN A 97 6.67 10.54 9.92
N LEU A 98 6.35 9.24 9.88
CA LEU A 98 5.01 8.78 9.49
C LEU A 98 4.01 9.02 10.62
N THR A 99 2.76 9.33 10.26
CA THR A 99 1.69 9.55 11.24
C THR A 99 0.39 8.90 10.80
N LEU A 100 -0.35 8.33 11.76
CA LEU A 100 -1.76 7.95 11.62
C LEU A 100 -2.60 8.79 12.59
N ASN A 101 -3.46 9.65 12.07
CA ASN A 101 -4.25 10.57 12.87
C ASN A 101 -5.72 10.59 12.42
N PHE A 102 -6.63 10.70 13.38
CA PHE A 102 -8.04 11.01 13.18
C PHE A 102 -8.29 12.47 13.64
N GLY A 103 -7.75 13.45 12.91
CA GLY A 103 -7.81 14.88 13.27
C GLY A 103 -6.78 15.32 14.34
N SER A 104 -7.15 15.27 15.62
CA SER A 104 -6.26 15.62 16.75
C SER A 104 -5.95 14.43 17.66
N ASP A 105 -6.33 13.23 17.25
CA ASP A 105 -6.05 11.97 17.93
C ASP A 105 -5.25 11.06 17.00
N GLY A 106 -3.97 10.86 17.30
CA GLY A 106 -3.11 10.07 16.43
C GLY A 106 -1.85 9.57 17.11
N VAL A 107 -1.05 8.90 16.29
CA VAL A 107 0.26 8.37 16.64
C VAL A 107 1.29 8.83 15.62
N ILE A 108 2.47 9.18 16.11
CA ILE A 108 3.63 9.60 15.31
C ILE A 108 4.68 8.50 15.42
N GLY A 109 5.22 8.09 14.29
CA GLY A 109 6.33 7.14 14.18
C GLY A 109 7.60 7.68 14.81
N ALA A 110 8.47 6.77 15.28
CA ALA A 110 9.75 7.16 15.87
C ALA A 110 10.80 7.46 14.79
N THR A 111 10.74 6.75 13.66
CA THR A 111 11.80 6.78 12.65
C THR A 111 11.71 8.00 11.74
N SER A 112 12.82 8.73 11.62
CA SER A 112 12.97 9.78 10.60
C SER A 112 13.31 9.16 9.24
N LEU A 113 12.44 9.38 8.27
CA LEU A 113 12.68 9.07 6.86
C LEU A 113 13.80 9.96 6.32
N VAL A 114 14.50 9.45 5.30
CA VAL A 114 15.37 10.26 4.45
C VAL A 114 14.81 10.31 3.04
N THR A 115 15.13 11.37 2.31
CA THR A 115 14.66 11.55 0.94
C THR A 115 15.32 10.55 -0.02
N ASN A 116 14.64 10.28 -1.13
CA ASN A 116 15.13 9.47 -2.25
C ASN A 116 15.38 7.99 -1.89
N THR A 117 14.61 7.49 -0.92
CA THR A 117 14.64 6.10 -0.46
C THR A 117 13.23 5.53 -0.50
N TRP A 118 13.09 4.28 -0.97
CA TRP A 118 11.82 3.56 -0.91
C TRP A 118 11.57 3.01 0.49
N TYR A 119 10.36 3.19 0.98
CA TYR A 119 9.89 2.63 2.24
C TYR A 119 8.56 1.93 2.05
N HIS A 120 8.36 0.81 2.73
CA HIS A 120 7.03 0.24 2.92
C HIS A 120 6.38 0.89 4.15
N ALA A 121 5.36 1.70 3.95
CA ALA A 121 4.59 2.33 5.01
C ALA A 121 3.27 1.58 5.18
N ALA A 122 2.92 1.24 6.42
CA ALA A 122 1.65 0.60 6.73
C ALA A 122 1.01 1.20 7.98
N PHE A 123 -0.31 1.36 7.92
CA PHE A 123 -1.12 2.01 8.94
C PHE A 123 -2.28 1.08 9.29
N VAL A 124 -2.33 0.62 10.53
CA VAL A 124 -3.34 -0.32 11.01
C VAL A 124 -4.15 0.33 12.12
N TYR A 125 -5.48 0.27 11.99
CA TYR A 125 -6.40 0.60 13.07
C TYR A 125 -7.20 -0.64 13.46
N ASP A 126 -7.10 -1.03 14.72
CA ASP A 126 -7.89 -2.10 15.32
C ASP A 126 -9.00 -1.50 16.18
N TYR A 127 -10.24 -1.52 15.68
CA TYR A 127 -11.38 -0.87 16.31
C TYR A 127 -11.77 -1.48 17.68
N PRO A 128 -11.86 -2.82 17.86
CA PRO A 128 -12.16 -3.42 19.16
C PRO A 128 -11.23 -2.96 20.29
N SER A 129 -9.91 -2.89 20.04
CA SER A 129 -8.94 -2.42 21.03
C SER A 129 -8.68 -0.91 20.98
N ARG A 130 -9.20 -0.22 19.95
CA ARG A 130 -8.94 1.18 19.61
C ARG A 130 -7.45 1.47 19.53
N THR A 131 -6.73 0.59 18.83
CA THR A 131 -5.27 0.68 18.67
C THR A 131 -4.92 1.18 17.29
N LYS A 132 -4.15 2.26 17.22
CA LYS A 132 -3.54 2.79 15.99
C LYS A 132 -2.08 2.38 15.97
N THR A 133 -1.62 1.81 14.86
CA THR A 133 -0.24 1.36 14.70
C THR A 133 0.32 1.82 13.37
N VAL A 134 1.53 2.40 13.42
CA VAL A 134 2.34 2.77 12.26
C VAL A 134 3.45 1.73 12.13
N TYR A 135 3.62 1.21 10.93
CA TYR A 135 4.69 0.29 10.56
C TYR A 135 5.55 0.91 9.47
N LEU A 136 6.86 0.66 9.55
CA LEU A 136 7.84 1.06 8.55
C LEU A 136 8.71 -0.14 8.19
N ASN A 137 8.81 -0.43 6.89
CA ASN A 137 9.59 -1.55 6.34
C ASN A 137 9.24 -2.91 6.99
N GLY A 138 7.96 -3.12 7.29
CA GLY A 138 7.46 -4.38 7.86
C GLY A 138 7.48 -4.44 9.40
N TYR A 139 8.11 -3.47 10.07
CA TYR A 139 8.24 -3.47 11.53
C TYR A 139 7.40 -2.36 12.16
N GLN A 140 6.88 -2.60 13.36
CA GLN A 140 6.14 -1.58 14.11
C GLN A 140 7.08 -0.43 14.47
N ASP A 141 6.74 0.78 14.02
CA ASP A 141 7.48 2.01 14.31
C ASP A 141 6.87 2.75 15.52
N ALA A 142 5.53 2.75 15.63
CA ALA A 142 4.83 3.31 16.78
C ALA A 142 3.41 2.72 16.93
N SER A 143 2.87 2.76 18.16
CA SER A 143 1.50 2.36 18.44
C SER A 143 0.91 3.14 19.62
N VAL A 144 -0.40 3.34 19.61
CA VAL A 144 -1.18 3.88 20.74
C VAL A 144 -2.50 3.12 20.86
N SER A 145 -2.89 2.78 22.08
CA SER A 145 -4.17 2.12 22.39
C SER A 145 -5.12 3.06 23.12
N PHE A 146 -6.40 2.68 23.20
CA PHE A 146 -7.48 3.47 23.79
C PHE A 146 -7.70 4.84 23.12
N ALA A 147 -7.39 4.93 21.82
CA ALA A 147 -7.71 6.09 21.01
C ALA A 147 -9.24 6.26 20.85
N GLY A 148 -9.69 7.44 20.43
CA GLY A 148 -11.03 7.64 19.89
C GLY A 148 -11.23 6.81 18.62
N PRO A 149 -12.45 6.27 18.38
CA PRO A 149 -12.74 5.62 17.12
C PRO A 149 -12.86 6.66 16.01
N TYR A 150 -12.54 6.29 14.78
CA TYR A 150 -12.85 7.18 13.65
C TYR A 150 -14.37 7.38 13.52
N LEU A 151 -14.80 8.63 13.45
CA LEU A 151 -16.20 9.08 13.42
C LEU A 151 -16.60 9.71 12.08
N GLY A 152 -15.67 9.87 11.14
CA GLY A 152 -15.95 10.53 9.86
C GLY A 152 -17.01 9.79 9.03
N MET A 153 -18.02 10.52 8.55
CA MET A 153 -19.16 9.97 7.80
C MET A 153 -19.25 10.47 6.35
N SER A 154 -18.30 11.32 5.93
CA SER A 154 -18.28 11.88 4.58
C SER A 154 -16.84 12.08 4.08
N GLY A 155 -16.70 12.66 2.88
CA GLY A 155 -15.42 13.04 2.31
C GLY A 155 -14.91 12.09 1.23
N SER A 156 -14.10 12.63 0.32
CA SER A 156 -13.37 11.84 -0.67
C SER A 156 -12.05 11.37 -0.09
N ILE A 157 -11.55 10.22 -0.57
CA ILE A 157 -10.18 9.81 -0.30
C ILE A 157 -9.25 10.56 -1.27
N ASN A 158 -8.17 11.14 -0.74
CA ASN A 158 -7.08 11.68 -1.53
C ASN A 158 -5.80 10.86 -1.29
N ILE A 159 -5.10 10.51 -2.37
CA ILE A 159 -3.78 9.85 -2.33
C ILE A 159 -2.74 10.83 -2.85
N GLY A 160 -1.66 11.00 -2.08
CA GLY A 160 -0.61 11.98 -2.36
C GLY A 160 0.79 11.37 -2.54
N ILE A 161 1.76 12.26 -2.79
CA ILE A 161 3.21 12.00 -2.93
C ILE A 161 3.66 11.07 -4.08
N TYR A 162 4.93 10.66 -4.05
CA TYR A 162 5.44 9.59 -4.91
C TYR A 162 5.20 8.24 -4.22
N ILE A 163 4.34 7.41 -4.82
CA ILE A 163 3.80 6.19 -4.22
C ILE A 163 3.68 5.04 -5.24
N ASP A 164 3.73 3.80 -4.77
CA ASP A 164 3.40 2.59 -5.53
C ASP A 164 2.68 1.58 -4.62
N GLN A 165 1.96 0.63 -5.22
CA GLN A 165 1.23 -0.47 -4.57
C GLN A 165 0.41 -0.06 -3.33
N VAL A 166 -0.46 0.95 -3.47
CA VAL A 166 -1.41 1.29 -2.40
C VAL A 166 -2.44 0.18 -2.23
N SER A 167 -2.57 -0.36 -1.02
CA SER A 167 -3.56 -1.36 -0.65
C SER A 167 -4.48 -0.83 0.45
N LEU A 168 -5.74 -1.25 0.43
CA LEU A 168 -6.70 -1.01 1.51
C LEU A 168 -7.37 -2.34 1.88
N THR A 169 -7.28 -2.70 3.14
CA THR A 169 -7.94 -3.88 3.74
C THR A 169 -8.93 -3.41 4.80
N MET A 170 -10.19 -3.84 4.71
CA MET A 170 -11.23 -3.51 5.71
C MET A 170 -11.22 -4.49 6.90
N ALA A 171 -10.02 -4.79 7.39
CA ALA A 171 -9.75 -5.63 8.54
C ALA A 171 -8.39 -5.25 9.13
N THR A 172 -8.14 -5.67 10.37
CA THR A 172 -6.79 -5.55 10.96
C THR A 172 -5.81 -6.50 10.27
N LYS A 173 -4.54 -6.11 10.24
CA LYS A 173 -3.42 -6.95 9.80
C LYS A 173 -2.45 -7.13 10.96
N SER A 174 -1.95 -8.35 11.13
CA SER A 174 -0.95 -8.63 12.16
C SER A 174 0.43 -8.10 11.75
N ALA A 175 1.34 -7.94 12.71
CA ALA A 175 2.73 -7.59 12.40
C ALA A 175 3.40 -8.61 11.45
N GLY A 176 3.00 -9.89 11.52
CA GLY A 176 3.47 -10.92 10.60
C GLY A 176 2.98 -10.69 9.17
N ASP A 177 1.71 -10.31 9.00
CA ASP A 177 1.15 -9.97 7.67
C ASP A 177 1.88 -8.76 7.09
N ILE A 178 2.02 -7.69 7.87
CA ILE A 178 2.72 -6.46 7.43
C ILE A 178 4.20 -6.74 7.06
N LEU A 179 4.90 -7.56 7.85
CA LEU A 179 6.26 -7.95 7.55
C LEU A 179 6.34 -8.78 6.27
N ASN A 180 5.40 -9.71 6.07
CA ASN A 180 5.31 -10.49 4.85
C ASN A 180 5.11 -9.57 3.65
N ASP A 181 4.15 -8.65 3.67
CA ASP A 181 3.91 -7.75 2.53
C ASP A 181 5.06 -6.79 2.25
N ALA A 182 5.78 -6.33 3.28
CA ALA A 182 6.98 -5.50 3.13
C ALA A 182 8.18 -6.26 2.55
N SER A 183 8.23 -7.58 2.73
CA SER A 183 9.38 -8.44 2.34
C SER A 183 9.07 -9.40 1.20
N LEU A 184 7.80 -9.50 0.78
CA LEU A 184 7.36 -10.45 -0.24
C LEU A 184 7.96 -10.09 -1.60
N ALA A 185 8.95 -10.85 -2.01
CA ALA A 185 9.59 -10.70 -3.31
C ALA A 185 8.74 -11.28 -4.44
N SER A 186 8.05 -12.40 -4.21
CA SER A 186 7.19 -13.10 -5.17
C SER A 186 6.35 -14.18 -4.47
N TRP A 187 5.15 -14.45 -4.98
CA TRP A 187 4.29 -15.55 -4.55
C TRP A 187 3.75 -16.29 -5.77
N HIS A 188 4.05 -17.57 -5.93
CA HIS A 188 3.56 -18.36 -7.07
C HIS A 188 2.70 -19.52 -6.56
N SER A 189 1.38 -19.40 -6.71
CA SER A 189 0.45 -20.43 -6.20
C SER A 189 0.30 -21.61 -7.16
N PHE A 190 0.52 -21.38 -8.47
CA PHE A 190 0.35 -22.34 -9.57
C PHE A 190 -1.09 -22.88 -9.77
N ASP A 191 -2.07 -22.33 -9.06
CA ASP A 191 -3.47 -22.75 -9.14
C ASP A 191 -4.18 -22.35 -10.44
N ASN A 192 -3.61 -21.40 -11.18
CA ASN A 192 -4.15 -20.88 -12.43
C ASN A 192 -3.04 -20.69 -13.49
N GLY A 193 -2.17 -21.70 -13.61
CA GLY A 193 -1.04 -21.69 -14.55
C GLY A 193 0.28 -21.23 -13.92
N PHE A 194 1.34 -21.21 -14.75
CA PHE A 194 2.73 -21.06 -14.27
C PHE A 194 3.32 -19.67 -14.50
N THR A 195 2.68 -18.83 -15.30
CA THR A 195 3.32 -17.63 -15.87
C THR A 195 3.28 -16.41 -14.96
N TYR A 196 2.54 -16.46 -13.86
CA TYR A 196 2.26 -15.29 -13.04
C TYR A 196 2.65 -15.49 -11.58
N ASP A 197 3.31 -14.50 -11.03
CA ASP A 197 3.29 -14.17 -9.61
C ASP A 197 1.86 -13.83 -9.20
N SER A 198 1.31 -14.68 -8.34
CA SER A 198 0.04 -14.52 -7.65
C SER A 198 0.13 -13.45 -6.54
N GLY A 199 1.33 -13.02 -6.18
CA GLY A 199 1.60 -11.89 -5.28
C GLY A 199 1.50 -10.53 -5.99
N PRO A 200 1.70 -9.43 -5.25
CA PRO A 200 1.46 -8.07 -5.74
C PRO A 200 2.48 -7.60 -6.79
N ASN A 201 3.59 -8.33 -6.97
CA ASN A 201 4.71 -7.87 -7.79
C ASN A 201 4.56 -8.21 -9.28
N LYS A 202 3.59 -9.07 -9.64
CA LYS A 202 3.29 -9.48 -11.02
C LYS A 202 4.52 -9.95 -11.80
N LEU A 203 5.51 -10.54 -11.12
CA LEU A 203 6.69 -11.11 -11.75
C LEU A 203 6.28 -12.26 -12.70
N GLN A 204 6.87 -12.28 -13.90
CA GLN A 204 6.58 -13.34 -14.87
C GLN A 204 7.50 -14.54 -14.63
N GLY A 205 6.87 -15.72 -14.53
CA GLY A 205 7.55 -17.00 -14.50
C GLY A 205 7.72 -17.58 -15.90
N THR A 206 8.84 -18.25 -16.14
CA THR A 206 9.05 -19.09 -17.32
C THR A 206 9.17 -20.55 -16.89
N ALA A 207 8.44 -21.44 -17.55
CA ALA A 207 8.51 -22.87 -17.34
C ALA A 207 8.93 -23.56 -18.64
N VAL A 208 9.84 -24.53 -18.55
CA VAL A 208 10.29 -25.36 -19.68
C VAL A 208 10.05 -26.82 -19.34
N ASP A 209 9.39 -27.54 -20.23
CA ASP A 209 9.02 -28.95 -20.07
C ASP A 209 8.29 -29.24 -18.74
N VAL A 210 7.45 -28.30 -18.29
CA VAL A 210 6.62 -28.43 -17.09
C VAL A 210 5.16 -28.59 -17.52
N THR A 211 4.43 -29.47 -16.83
CA THR A 211 2.99 -29.67 -17.03
C THR A 211 2.22 -29.31 -15.77
N LEU A 212 0.94 -28.93 -15.91
CA LEU A 212 0.04 -28.82 -14.77
C LEU A 212 -0.34 -30.23 -14.29
N ALA A 213 -0.36 -30.40 -12.97
CA ALA A 213 -0.88 -31.59 -12.32
C ALA A 213 -1.81 -31.19 -11.17
N PRO A 214 -2.63 -32.11 -10.64
CA PRO A 214 -3.44 -31.83 -9.45
C PRO A 214 -2.56 -31.35 -8.29
N GLY A 215 -2.88 -30.17 -7.77
CA GLY A 215 -2.23 -29.59 -6.59
C GLY A 215 -2.98 -29.93 -5.30
N LYS A 216 -2.42 -29.55 -4.15
CA LYS A 216 -3.13 -29.62 -2.86
C LYS A 216 -4.40 -28.74 -2.89
N VAL A 217 -4.30 -27.60 -3.55
CA VAL A 217 -5.41 -26.78 -4.03
C VAL A 217 -5.28 -26.78 -5.55
N ASN A 218 -6.40 -26.94 -6.27
CA ASN A 218 -6.50 -26.92 -7.72
C ASN A 218 -5.35 -27.62 -8.49
N GLN A 219 -4.30 -26.86 -8.82
CA GLN A 219 -3.23 -27.27 -9.73
C GLN A 219 -1.85 -26.98 -9.12
N GLY A 220 -0.84 -27.71 -9.58
CA GLY A 220 0.56 -27.50 -9.27
C GLY A 220 1.45 -27.84 -10.46
N LEU A 221 2.76 -27.68 -10.29
CA LEU A 221 3.76 -28.00 -11.31
C LEU A 221 4.18 -29.47 -11.23
N ASN A 222 4.24 -30.13 -12.39
CA ASN A 222 4.85 -31.45 -12.55
C ASN A 222 6.07 -31.38 -13.48
N PHE A 223 7.22 -31.81 -12.95
CA PHE A 223 8.51 -31.84 -13.62
C PHE A 223 8.80 -33.29 -14.04
N SER A 224 8.56 -33.61 -15.31
CA SER A 224 8.65 -34.99 -15.81
C SER A 224 9.96 -35.34 -16.49
N LEU A 225 10.81 -34.34 -16.81
CA LEU A 225 12.12 -34.52 -17.42
C LEU A 225 13.23 -33.97 -16.53
N SER A 226 14.44 -34.49 -16.69
CA SER A 226 15.63 -33.96 -16.00
C SER A 226 16.00 -32.53 -16.44
N SER A 227 15.53 -32.11 -17.63
CA SER A 227 15.66 -30.74 -18.13
C SER A 227 14.52 -29.81 -17.70
N SER A 228 13.47 -30.33 -17.06
CA SER A 228 12.31 -29.52 -16.68
C SER A 228 12.70 -28.50 -15.62
N TYR A 229 12.34 -27.23 -15.82
CA TYR A 229 12.56 -26.18 -14.83
C TYR A 229 11.49 -25.11 -14.84
N TYR A 230 11.38 -24.43 -13.69
CA TYR A 230 10.64 -23.20 -13.51
C TYR A 230 11.59 -22.15 -13.00
N GLN A 231 11.55 -20.95 -13.59
CA GLN A 231 12.38 -19.84 -13.17
C GLN A 231 11.61 -18.53 -13.15
N VAL A 232 12.00 -17.67 -12.22
CA VAL A 232 11.51 -16.29 -12.10
C VAL A 232 12.70 -15.37 -12.32
N SER A 233 12.65 -14.58 -13.39
CA SER A 233 13.72 -13.63 -13.70
C SER A 233 13.37 -12.27 -13.12
N ARG A 234 14.05 -11.85 -12.04
CA ARG A 234 14.04 -10.43 -11.65
C ARG A 234 14.98 -9.69 -12.59
N ARG A 235 14.48 -8.76 -13.40
CA ARG A 235 15.37 -7.74 -13.99
C ARG A 235 15.86 -6.87 -12.83
N LEU A 236 17.08 -7.13 -12.37
CA LEU A 236 17.81 -6.16 -11.57
C LEU A 236 18.13 -4.99 -12.51
N SER A 237 17.43 -3.87 -12.33
CA SER A 237 17.82 -2.56 -12.87
C SER A 237 18.24 -1.68 -11.71
#